data_AF-A0A101DHY8-F1
#
_entry.id   AF-A0A101DHY8-F1
#
_cell.length_a   1.000
_cell.length_b   1.000
_cell.length_c   1.000
_cell.angle_alpha   90.00
_cell.angle_beta   90.00
_cell.angle_gamma   90.00
#
_symmetry.space_group_name_H-M   'P 1'
#
loop_
_entity.id
_entity.type
_entity.pdbx_description
1 polymer ?
#
loop_
_entity_poly.entity_id
_entity_poly.type
_entity_poly.pdbx_seq_one_letter_code
_entity_poly.pdbx_strand_id
1 'polypeptide(L)'
;MNPYPDTSYVYDLVFGPLDFLLDFSSRKASCYLQNKWEQDVLSVVKASDEDSLTQNLFKKDEGALWKFYNTYLTPFIIGGENGYKLKPNFRKMYLPFNKEILSLLQKSNRLSLNQKDNYSIELTTIPIEVNTKANVVPYYVSLKVNCSDTNFTLNNYNYPQTLKFNWSPQKCGDTTLSIIFSDLSLHKNYPGSLGFARFLQDFKNGSKTFYPQDFPSNQEYLKKANIKWIKIGYKLKNQEDILNLLNSTPKTIPQTIIECPFEE
;
A
#
# COMPACT_ATOMS: atom_id res chain seq x y z
N MET A 1 55.93 21.36 -0.22
CA MET A 1 55.77 21.39 1.25
C MET A 1 54.95 22.62 1.59
N ASN A 2 53.81 22.45 2.28
CA ASN A 2 52.98 23.56 2.73
C ASN A 2 53.73 24.29 3.88
N PRO A 3 54.04 25.59 3.79
CA PRO A 3 54.93 26.27 4.75
C PRO A 3 54.26 26.65 6.08
N TYR A 4 52.99 26.32 6.28
CA TYR A 4 52.25 26.63 7.51
C TYR A 4 52.18 25.43 8.45
N PRO A 5 52.42 25.60 9.77
CA PRO A 5 52.21 24.53 10.74
C PRO A 5 50.73 24.12 10.75
N ASP A 6 50.47 22.82 10.95
CA ASP A 6 49.11 22.31 11.06
C ASP A 6 48.45 22.86 12.33
N THR A 7 47.50 23.80 12.15
CA THR A 7 46.76 24.44 13.24
C THR A 7 45.41 23.78 13.50
N SER A 8 45.11 22.63 12.88
CA SER A 8 43.84 21.90 13.06
C SER A 8 43.48 21.65 14.52
N TYR A 9 44.47 21.30 15.35
CA TYR A 9 44.30 21.05 16.79
C TYR A 9 43.72 22.26 17.56
N VAL A 10 43.98 23.50 17.13
CA VAL A 10 43.42 24.70 17.76
C VAL A 10 41.92 24.76 17.53
N TYR A 11 41.47 24.41 16.33
CA TYR A 11 40.05 24.35 15.99
C TYR A 11 39.36 23.18 16.70
N ASP A 12 40.04 22.04 16.86
CA ASP A 12 39.53 20.90 17.64
C ASP A 12 39.38 21.24 19.13
N LEU A 13 40.29 22.02 19.71
CA LEU A 13 40.17 22.45 21.12
C LEU A 13 39.02 23.44 21.31
N VAL A 14 38.85 24.38 20.36
CA VAL A 14 37.80 25.42 20.43
C VAL A 14 36.41 24.84 20.13
N PHE A 15 36.28 23.97 19.13
CA PHE A 15 34.99 23.43 18.70
C PHE A 15 34.68 22.04 19.23
N GLY A 16 35.66 21.30 19.74
CA GLY A 16 35.48 19.94 20.27
C GLY A 16 34.35 19.82 21.30
N PRO A 17 34.25 20.69 22.32
CA PRO A 17 33.13 20.66 23.26
C PRO A 17 31.76 20.89 22.60
N LEU A 18 31.68 21.81 21.63
CA LEU A 18 30.44 22.06 20.88
C LEU A 18 30.08 20.84 20.02
N ASP A 19 31.04 20.29 19.30
CA ASP A 19 30.87 19.11 18.44
C ASP A 19 30.42 17.89 19.24
N PHE A 20 30.98 17.70 20.45
CA PHE A 20 30.53 16.66 21.39
C PHE A 20 29.09 16.89 21.83
N LEU A 21 28.73 18.12 22.23
CA LEU A 21 27.35 18.43 22.64
C LEU A 21 26.36 18.24 21.49
N LEU A 22 26.73 18.62 20.25
CA LEU A 22 25.90 18.42 19.07
C LEU A 22 25.72 16.93 18.77
N ASP A 23 26.78 16.11 18.79
CA ASP A 23 26.69 14.66 18.58
C ASP A 23 25.83 14.00 19.67
N PHE A 24 26.11 14.26 20.95
CA PHE A 24 25.35 13.70 22.05
C PHE A 24 23.86 14.08 21.98
N SER A 25 23.57 15.36 21.72
CA SER A 25 22.19 15.85 21.58
C SER A 25 21.49 15.22 20.38
N SER A 26 22.18 15.06 19.24
CA SER A 26 21.64 14.38 18.06
C SER A 26 21.30 12.92 18.37
N ARG A 27 22.17 12.17 19.05
CA ARG A 27 21.89 10.78 19.43
C ARG A 27 20.70 10.66 20.38
N LYS A 28 20.59 11.55 21.37
CA LYS A 28 19.42 11.60 22.27
C LYS A 28 18.14 11.96 21.53
N ALA A 29 18.22 12.90 20.59
CA ALA A 29 17.09 13.27 19.73
C ALA A 29 16.66 12.11 18.83
N SER A 30 17.58 11.33 18.26
CA SER A 30 17.26 10.14 17.48
C SER A 30 16.42 9.14 18.27
N CYS A 31 16.88 8.78 19.48
CA CYS A 31 16.13 7.88 20.35
C CYS A 31 14.75 8.44 20.73
N TYR A 32 14.66 9.74 21.01
CA TYR A 32 13.38 10.37 21.29
C TYR A 32 12.42 10.29 20.09
N LEU A 33 12.88 10.58 18.88
CA LEU A 33 12.08 10.52 17.66
C LEU A 33 11.63 9.09 17.34
N GLN A 34 12.50 8.09 17.53
CA GLN A 34 12.15 6.68 17.35
C GLN A 34 11.10 6.23 18.37
N ASN A 35 11.26 6.58 19.64
CA ASN A 35 10.25 6.31 20.68
C ASN A 35 8.91 6.97 20.37
N LYS A 36 8.92 8.21 19.87
CA LYS A 36 7.68 8.90 19.44
C LYS A 36 7.05 8.26 18.22
N TRP A 37 7.84 7.75 17.28
CA TRP A 37 7.33 7.00 16.14
C TRP A 37 6.59 5.73 16.59
N GLU A 38 7.17 4.99 17.53
CA GLU A 38 6.55 3.80 18.10
C GLU A 38 5.23 4.12 18.83
N GLN A 39 5.25 5.18 19.65
CA GLN A 39 4.10 5.60 20.45
C GLN A 39 2.98 6.21 19.63
N ASP A 40 3.29 7.08 18.67
CA ASP A 40 2.29 7.92 18.01
C ASP A 40 1.85 7.33 16.65
N VAL A 41 2.69 6.51 16.01
CA VAL A 41 2.42 5.96 14.68
C VAL A 41 2.28 4.43 14.69
N LEU A 42 3.26 3.70 15.24
CA LEU A 42 3.19 2.22 15.23
C LEU A 42 2.11 1.68 16.16
N SER A 43 1.76 2.39 17.24
CA SER A 43 0.60 2.05 18.07
C SER A 43 -0.70 2.06 17.24
N VAL A 44 -0.87 3.04 16.36
CA VAL A 44 -2.02 3.15 15.44
C VAL A 44 -1.99 2.02 14.41
N VAL A 45 -0.81 1.68 13.90
CA VAL A 45 -0.66 0.51 13.02
C VAL A 45 -1.10 -0.78 13.72
N LYS A 46 -0.70 -0.98 14.98
CA LYS A 46 -1.05 -2.17 15.76
C LYS A 46 -2.54 -2.21 16.13
N ALA A 47 -3.17 -1.06 16.33
CA ALA A 47 -4.57 -0.95 16.71
C ALA A 47 -5.55 -0.94 15.51
N SER A 48 -5.07 -0.68 14.30
CA SER A 48 -5.92 -0.61 13.10
C SER A 48 -6.01 -1.97 12.41
N ASP A 49 -7.18 -2.31 11.91
CA ASP A 49 -7.35 -3.35 10.90
C ASP A 49 -6.94 -2.83 9.51
N GLU A 50 -6.88 -3.72 8.51
CA GLU A 50 -6.45 -3.37 7.15
C GLU A 50 -7.30 -2.24 6.53
N ASP A 51 -8.57 -2.14 6.93
CA ASP A 51 -9.55 -1.23 6.34
C ASP A 51 -9.42 0.18 6.91
N SER A 52 -9.26 0.28 8.23
CA SER A 52 -9.10 1.54 8.95
C SER A 52 -7.67 2.08 8.89
N LEU A 53 -6.65 1.23 8.65
CA LEU A 53 -5.24 1.61 8.62
C LEU A 53 -4.98 2.81 7.70
N THR A 54 -5.52 2.76 6.48
CA THR A 54 -5.29 3.83 5.49
C THR A 54 -5.83 5.17 5.99
N GLN A 55 -7.02 5.19 6.59
CA GLN A 55 -7.65 6.40 7.12
C GLN A 55 -6.92 6.90 8.37
N ASN A 56 -6.64 6.01 9.31
CA ASN A 56 -6.02 6.37 10.59
C ASN A 56 -4.59 6.90 10.43
N LEU A 57 -3.84 6.42 9.43
CA LEU A 57 -2.47 6.84 9.19
C LEU A 57 -2.33 7.95 8.16
N PHE A 58 -3.00 7.86 7.02
CA PHE A 58 -2.68 8.67 5.85
C PHE A 58 -3.71 9.73 5.50
N LYS A 59 -4.85 9.80 6.21
CA LYS A 59 -5.82 10.88 6.03
C LYS A 59 -5.11 12.21 6.22
N LYS A 60 -5.21 13.08 5.21
CA LYS A 60 -4.50 14.37 5.19
C LYS A 60 -4.81 15.16 6.46
N ASP A 61 -3.77 15.74 7.08
CA ASP A 61 -3.80 16.57 8.29
C ASP A 61 -4.29 15.89 9.59
N GLU A 62 -5.10 14.84 9.50
CA GLU A 62 -5.69 14.15 10.65
C GLU A 62 -5.02 12.80 11.00
N GLY A 63 -4.42 12.16 10.01
CA GLY A 63 -3.78 10.86 10.14
C GLY A 63 -2.52 10.90 11.01
N ALA A 64 -2.25 9.80 11.70
CA ALA A 64 -1.13 9.68 12.63
C ALA A 64 0.23 10.02 12.00
N LEU A 65 0.45 9.64 10.73
CA LEU A 65 1.68 9.98 10.02
C LEU A 65 1.84 11.50 9.86
N TRP A 66 0.77 12.19 9.47
CA TRP A 66 0.83 13.64 9.22
C TRP A 66 0.92 14.43 10.51
N LYS A 67 0.22 14.01 11.56
CA LYS A 67 0.37 14.55 12.91
C LYS A 67 1.81 14.40 13.42
N PHE A 68 2.40 13.21 13.27
CA PHE A 68 3.79 12.95 13.63
C PHE A 68 4.76 13.82 12.81
N TYR A 69 4.59 13.87 11.49
CA TYR A 69 5.42 14.67 10.60
C TYR A 69 5.40 16.15 10.99
N ASN A 70 4.20 16.73 11.14
CA ASN A 70 4.02 18.14 11.46
C ASN A 70 4.57 18.49 12.85
N THR A 71 4.43 17.59 13.82
CA THR A 71 4.86 17.81 15.21
C THR A 71 6.37 17.64 15.39
N TYR A 72 6.98 16.61 14.80
CA TYR A 72 8.35 16.20 15.12
C TYR A 72 9.35 16.28 13.96
N LEU A 73 8.91 16.15 12.71
CA LEU A 73 9.82 16.00 11.57
C LEU A 73 10.07 17.29 10.78
N THR A 74 9.19 18.29 10.83
CA THR A 74 9.36 19.57 10.11
C THR A 74 10.66 20.33 10.41
N PRO A 75 11.29 20.22 11.60
CA PRO A 75 12.61 20.82 11.82
C PRO A 75 13.71 20.15 11.00
N PHE A 76 13.58 18.87 10.63
CA PHE A 76 14.64 18.05 10.05
C PHE A 76 14.40 17.64 8.60
N ILE A 77 13.14 17.62 8.16
CA ILE A 77 12.72 17.20 6.82
C ILE A 77 12.05 18.37 6.12
N ILE A 78 12.46 18.63 4.88
CA ILE A 78 11.79 19.57 3.98
C ILE A 78 10.88 18.75 3.06
N GLY A 79 9.59 19.08 3.07
CA GLY A 79 8.62 18.63 2.07
C GLY A 79 8.35 19.73 1.03
N GLY A 80 7.97 19.33 -0.19
CA GLY A 80 7.59 20.24 -1.27
C GLY A 80 7.24 19.49 -2.56
N GLU A 81 7.06 20.22 -3.67
CA GLU A 81 6.73 19.65 -5.00
C GLU A 81 7.76 18.61 -5.48
N ASN A 82 9.03 18.79 -5.10
CA ASN A 82 10.14 17.89 -5.43
C ASN A 82 10.32 16.71 -4.44
N GLY A 83 9.34 16.51 -3.55
CA GLY A 83 9.31 15.44 -2.55
C GLY A 83 9.95 15.76 -1.21
N TYR A 84 10.20 14.72 -0.41
CA TYR A 84 10.73 14.84 0.95
C TYR A 84 12.23 14.58 1.02
N LYS A 85 12.99 15.49 1.64
CA LYS A 85 14.45 15.39 1.79
C LYS A 85 14.88 15.84 3.19
N LEU A 86 15.98 15.28 3.68
CA LEU A 86 16.61 15.75 4.92
C LEU A 86 17.18 17.15 4.71
N LYS A 87 17.09 17.99 5.74
CA LYS A 87 17.82 19.26 5.78
C LYS A 87 19.32 19.00 5.86
N PRO A 88 20.16 19.87 5.30
CA PRO A 88 21.60 19.80 5.48
C PRO A 88 21.96 19.80 6.96
N ASN A 89 22.91 18.95 7.33
CA ASN A 89 23.46 18.91 8.68
C ASN A 89 24.21 20.20 9.02
N PHE A 90 24.19 20.58 10.28
CA PHE A 90 25.05 21.64 10.81
C PHE A 90 26.18 21.02 11.64
N ARG A 91 27.42 21.11 11.17
CA ARG A 91 28.60 20.47 11.81
C ARG A 91 28.35 18.98 12.13
N LYS A 92 28.63 18.55 13.36
CA LYS A 92 28.44 17.18 13.87
C LYS A 92 26.99 16.88 14.28
N MET A 93 26.05 17.81 14.06
CA MET A 93 24.63 17.55 14.26
C MET A 93 24.11 16.66 13.12
N TYR A 94 24.12 15.34 13.35
CA TYR A 94 23.71 14.34 12.38
C TYR A 94 22.61 13.44 12.94
N LEU A 95 21.48 13.38 12.25
CA LEU A 95 20.38 12.47 12.54
C LEU A 95 20.34 11.36 11.49
N PRO A 96 20.63 10.09 11.85
CA PRO A 96 20.71 8.96 10.92
C PRO A 96 19.31 8.44 10.54
N PHE A 97 18.50 9.27 9.87
CA PHE A 97 17.19 8.83 9.38
C PHE A 97 17.32 7.73 8.32
N ASN A 98 16.48 6.71 8.44
CA ASN A 98 16.32 5.69 7.41
C ASN A 98 15.64 6.33 6.17
N LYS A 99 16.14 6.02 4.97
CA LYS A 99 15.53 6.47 3.71
C LYS A 99 14.08 6.00 3.54
N GLU A 100 13.68 4.95 4.23
CA GLU A 100 12.30 4.44 4.23
C GLU A 100 11.28 5.49 4.69
N ILE A 101 11.60 6.33 5.69
CA ILE A 101 10.65 7.38 6.14
C ILE A 101 10.41 8.42 5.04
N LEU A 102 11.44 8.77 4.27
CA LEU A 102 11.30 9.70 3.14
C LEU A 102 10.43 9.09 2.04
N SER A 103 10.64 7.81 1.72
CA SER A 103 9.80 7.10 0.75
C SER A 103 8.36 6.98 1.23
N LEU A 104 8.13 6.77 2.53
CA LEU A 104 6.80 6.69 3.12
C LEU A 104 6.08 8.04 2.95
N LEU A 105 6.69 9.14 3.42
CA LEU A 105 6.13 10.49 3.29
C LEU A 105 5.81 10.83 1.83
N GLN A 106 6.69 10.48 0.89
CA GLN A 106 6.47 10.70 -0.53
C GLN A 106 5.25 9.95 -1.06
N LYS A 107 5.11 8.66 -0.75
CA LYS A 107 3.98 7.83 -1.20
C LYS A 107 2.68 8.29 -0.55
N SER A 108 2.71 8.55 0.76
CA SER A 108 1.55 9.05 1.50
C SER A 108 1.09 10.41 0.99
N ASN A 109 2.00 11.33 0.63
CA ASN A 109 1.59 12.63 0.06
C ASN A 109 0.88 12.45 -1.29
N ARG A 110 1.41 11.58 -2.16
CA ARG A 110 0.77 11.25 -3.44
C ARG A 110 -0.61 10.61 -3.25
N LEU A 111 -0.74 9.75 -2.24
CA LEU A 111 -2.02 9.18 -1.85
C LEU A 111 -3.00 10.28 -1.43
N SER A 112 -2.62 11.14 -0.48
CA SER A 112 -3.47 12.22 0.02
C SER A 112 -3.89 13.23 -1.05
N LEU A 113 -3.05 13.49 -2.07
CA LEU A 113 -3.38 14.42 -3.16
C LEU A 113 -4.31 13.82 -4.22
N ASN A 114 -4.21 12.51 -4.48
CA ASN A 114 -4.92 11.85 -5.57
C ASN A 114 -6.11 11.00 -5.11
N GLN A 115 -6.30 10.85 -3.80
CA GLN A 115 -7.42 10.11 -3.25
C GLN A 115 -8.72 10.89 -3.48
N LYS A 116 -9.70 10.20 -4.08
CA LYS A 116 -11.07 10.68 -4.27
C LYS A 116 -11.97 9.87 -3.34
N ASP A 117 -13.11 10.44 -2.96
CA ASP A 117 -14.10 9.70 -2.18
C ASP A 117 -14.78 8.59 -2.99
N ASN A 118 -14.93 8.82 -4.30
CA ASN A 118 -15.61 7.92 -5.22
C ASN A 118 -14.87 7.81 -6.56
N TYR A 119 -14.89 6.62 -7.14
CA TYR A 119 -14.27 6.29 -8.41
C TYR A 119 -15.32 5.63 -9.33
N SER A 120 -15.61 6.27 -10.46
CA SER A 120 -16.53 5.71 -11.44
C SER A 120 -15.82 4.65 -12.28
N ILE A 121 -16.38 3.44 -12.31
CA ILE A 121 -15.82 2.29 -13.04
C ILE A 121 -16.90 1.63 -13.90
N GLU A 122 -16.50 1.15 -15.07
CA GLU A 122 -17.33 0.31 -15.94
C GLU A 122 -16.61 -1.01 -16.22
N LEU A 123 -17.32 -2.12 -16.05
CA LEU A 123 -16.87 -3.47 -16.35
C LEU A 123 -17.86 -4.12 -17.31
N THR A 124 -17.36 -4.68 -18.40
CA THR A 124 -18.14 -5.55 -19.30
C THR A 124 -17.58 -6.96 -19.27
N THR A 125 -18.44 -7.96 -19.09
CA THR A 125 -18.03 -9.38 -19.06
C THR A 125 -17.51 -9.86 -20.42
N ILE A 126 -16.58 -10.81 -20.39
CA ILE A 126 -16.10 -11.58 -21.54
C ILE A 126 -16.43 -13.06 -21.29
N PRO A 127 -16.79 -13.86 -22.31
CA PRO A 127 -17.04 -15.29 -22.14
C PRO A 127 -15.90 -16.00 -21.40
N ILE A 128 -16.26 -16.97 -20.56
CA ILE A 128 -15.31 -17.73 -19.76
C ILE A 128 -14.58 -18.71 -20.67
N GLU A 129 -13.26 -18.73 -20.59
CA GLU A 129 -12.44 -19.66 -21.37
C GLU A 129 -11.88 -20.75 -20.45
N VAL A 130 -11.80 -21.97 -20.96
CA VAL A 130 -11.21 -23.13 -20.26
C VAL A 130 -10.41 -23.96 -21.28
N ASN A 131 -9.40 -24.71 -20.82
CA ASN A 131 -8.63 -25.56 -21.70
C ASN A 131 -9.50 -26.58 -22.45
N THR A 132 -9.20 -26.80 -23.73
CA THR A 132 -10.01 -27.61 -24.67
C THR A 132 -10.30 -29.04 -24.22
N LYS A 133 -9.42 -29.64 -23.42
CA LYS A 133 -9.57 -31.02 -22.92
C LYS A 133 -10.30 -31.13 -21.57
N ALA A 134 -10.84 -30.04 -21.03
CA ALA A 134 -11.58 -30.08 -19.78
C ALA A 134 -12.87 -30.90 -19.94
N ASN A 135 -13.16 -31.75 -18.94
CA ASN A 135 -14.34 -32.62 -18.96
C ASN A 135 -15.61 -31.88 -18.50
N VAL A 136 -15.45 -30.78 -17.78
CA VAL A 136 -16.52 -29.91 -17.29
C VAL A 136 -16.14 -28.46 -17.52
N VAL A 137 -17.13 -27.60 -17.71
CA VAL A 137 -16.93 -26.17 -17.97
C VAL A 137 -17.76 -25.33 -17.00
N PRO A 138 -17.28 -24.16 -16.57
CA PRO A 138 -18.08 -23.27 -15.75
C PRO A 138 -19.18 -22.63 -16.60
N TYR A 139 -20.40 -22.57 -16.07
CA TYR A 139 -21.53 -21.95 -16.77
C TYR A 139 -21.82 -20.53 -16.28
N TYR A 140 -21.21 -20.13 -15.16
CA TYR A 140 -21.48 -18.85 -14.52
C TYR A 140 -20.29 -18.33 -13.72
N VAL A 141 -20.05 -17.02 -13.83
CA VAL A 141 -19.12 -16.28 -12.95
C VAL A 141 -19.86 -15.10 -12.34
N SER A 142 -19.66 -14.88 -11.04
CA SER A 142 -20.21 -13.72 -10.32
C SER A 142 -19.10 -12.95 -9.64
N LEU A 143 -19.02 -11.65 -9.93
CA LEU A 143 -18.18 -10.69 -9.20
C LEU A 143 -19.07 -9.92 -8.24
N LYS A 144 -18.81 -10.05 -6.94
CA LYS A 144 -19.52 -9.32 -5.89
C LYS A 144 -18.56 -8.36 -5.18
N VAL A 145 -18.96 -7.11 -5.03
CA VAL A 145 -18.26 -6.10 -4.22
C VAL A 145 -19.16 -5.74 -3.06
N ASN A 146 -18.69 -5.97 -1.84
CA ASN A 146 -19.45 -5.63 -0.64
C ASN A 146 -19.26 -4.16 -0.29
N CYS A 147 -20.36 -3.42 -0.09
CA CYS A 147 -20.31 -2.03 0.37
C CYS A 147 -21.40 -1.77 1.43
N SER A 148 -21.17 -0.79 2.30
CA SER A 148 -22.06 -0.39 3.39
C SER A 148 -23.45 0.01 2.89
N ASP A 149 -23.50 0.71 1.77
CA ASP A 149 -24.74 1.27 1.22
C ASP A 149 -25.43 0.23 0.33
N THR A 150 -24.75 -0.21 -0.72
CA THR A 150 -25.29 -1.16 -1.71
C THR A 150 -24.19 -2.10 -2.20
N ASN A 151 -24.44 -3.41 -2.11
CA ASN A 151 -23.54 -4.41 -2.70
C ASN A 151 -23.70 -4.42 -4.22
N PHE A 152 -22.59 -4.46 -4.94
CA PHE A 152 -22.58 -4.55 -6.39
C PHE A 152 -22.33 -5.99 -6.84
N THR A 153 -23.07 -6.45 -7.84
CA THR A 153 -22.91 -7.80 -8.40
C THR A 153 -22.92 -7.74 -9.92
N LEU A 154 -21.91 -8.33 -10.56
CA LEU A 154 -21.82 -8.50 -12.00
C LEU A 154 -21.77 -9.99 -12.34
N ASN A 155 -22.77 -10.43 -13.09
CA ASN A 155 -22.99 -11.82 -13.44
C ASN A 155 -22.65 -12.08 -14.91
N ASN A 156 -21.92 -13.17 -15.16
CA ASN A 156 -21.49 -13.58 -16.48
C ASN A 156 -21.95 -15.02 -16.75
N TYR A 157 -22.96 -15.20 -17.59
CA TYR A 157 -23.33 -16.52 -18.10
C TYR A 157 -22.87 -16.70 -19.55
N ASN A 158 -21.64 -16.28 -19.85
CA ASN A 158 -21.05 -16.29 -21.20
C ASN A 158 -21.74 -15.38 -22.22
N TYR A 159 -22.40 -14.32 -21.73
CA TYR A 159 -22.95 -13.24 -22.56
C TYR A 159 -22.49 -11.87 -22.04
N PRO A 160 -22.31 -10.87 -22.91
CA PRO A 160 -21.89 -9.53 -22.50
C PRO A 160 -22.90 -8.91 -21.53
N GLN A 161 -22.42 -8.52 -20.36
CA GLN A 161 -23.13 -7.75 -19.34
C GLN A 161 -22.22 -6.62 -18.88
N THR A 162 -22.80 -5.43 -18.73
CA THR A 162 -22.06 -4.24 -18.31
C THR A 162 -22.59 -3.76 -16.97
N LEU A 163 -21.69 -3.56 -16.02
CA LEU A 163 -21.97 -2.88 -14.76
C LEU A 163 -21.20 -1.56 -14.72
N LYS A 164 -21.90 -0.48 -14.39
CA LYS A 164 -21.31 0.81 -14.07
C LYS A 164 -21.66 1.14 -12.62
N PHE A 165 -20.67 1.49 -11.82
CA PHE A 165 -20.90 1.92 -10.45
C PHE A 165 -19.80 2.85 -9.95
N ASN A 166 -20.08 3.52 -8.83
CA ASN A 166 -19.12 4.36 -8.15
C ASN A 166 -18.57 3.60 -6.94
N TRP A 167 -17.32 3.18 -7.03
CA TRP A 167 -16.61 2.49 -5.95
C TRP A 167 -16.00 3.50 -4.97
N SER A 168 -16.06 3.19 -3.68
CA SER A 168 -15.43 4.01 -2.63
C SER A 168 -14.62 3.12 -1.69
N PRO A 169 -13.32 3.39 -1.44
CA PRO A 169 -12.53 2.64 -0.47
C PRO A 169 -12.98 2.90 0.99
N GLN A 170 -13.81 3.91 1.25
CA GLN A 170 -14.33 4.18 2.60
C GLN A 170 -15.61 3.41 2.90
N LYS A 171 -16.38 3.07 1.85
CA LYS A 171 -17.70 2.44 1.97
C LYS A 171 -17.73 1.01 1.46
N CYS A 172 -16.75 0.60 0.67
CA CYS A 172 -16.64 -0.75 0.14
C CYS A 172 -15.53 -1.53 0.82
N GLY A 173 -15.70 -2.84 0.90
CA GLY A 173 -14.77 -3.79 1.47
C GLY A 173 -14.51 -4.95 0.50
N ASP A 174 -14.63 -6.16 1.04
CA ASP A 174 -14.34 -7.41 0.35
C ASP A 174 -14.95 -7.49 -1.06
N THR A 175 -14.12 -7.98 -1.98
CA THR A 175 -14.55 -8.37 -3.33
C THR A 175 -14.38 -9.86 -3.50
N THR A 176 -15.42 -10.53 -3.99
CA THR A 176 -15.43 -11.99 -4.20
C THR A 176 -15.72 -12.29 -5.66
N LEU A 177 -14.83 -13.06 -6.30
CA LEU A 177 -15.05 -13.65 -7.61
C LEU A 177 -15.41 -15.13 -7.42
N SER A 178 -16.61 -15.50 -7.85
CA SER A 178 -17.11 -16.87 -7.77
C SER A 178 -17.21 -17.48 -9.17
N ILE A 179 -16.65 -18.67 -9.36
CA ILE A 179 -16.67 -19.45 -10.61
C ILE A 179 -17.50 -20.69 -10.35
N ILE A 180 -18.64 -20.83 -11.02
CA ILE A 180 -19.64 -21.86 -10.69
C ILE A 180 -19.69 -22.92 -11.79
N PHE A 181 -19.56 -24.16 -11.34
CA PHE A 181 -19.76 -25.41 -12.07
C PHE A 181 -21.02 -26.10 -11.56
N SER A 182 -21.49 -27.15 -12.25
CA SER A 182 -22.70 -27.88 -11.85
C SER A 182 -22.63 -28.43 -10.42
N ASP A 183 -21.45 -28.92 -10.03
CA ASP A 183 -21.29 -29.67 -8.77
C ASP A 183 -20.44 -28.92 -7.73
N LEU A 184 -19.90 -27.73 -8.07
CA LEU A 184 -19.11 -26.93 -7.13
C LEU A 184 -19.00 -25.45 -7.50
N SER A 185 -18.56 -24.64 -6.55
CA SER A 185 -18.13 -23.27 -6.73
C SER A 185 -16.69 -23.06 -6.28
N LEU A 186 -15.89 -22.38 -7.12
CA LEU A 186 -14.58 -21.86 -6.75
C LEU A 186 -14.73 -20.41 -6.32
N HIS A 187 -14.02 -20.00 -5.27
CA HIS A 187 -14.07 -18.64 -4.77
C HIS A 187 -12.66 -18.04 -4.71
N LYS A 188 -12.51 -16.84 -5.26
CA LYS A 188 -11.33 -16.00 -5.08
C LYS A 188 -11.74 -14.74 -4.32
N ASN A 189 -11.21 -14.61 -3.10
CA ASN A 189 -11.50 -13.49 -2.23
C ASN A 189 -10.38 -12.44 -2.31
N TYR A 190 -10.78 -11.18 -2.39
CA TYR A 190 -9.95 -10.01 -2.29
C TYR A 190 -10.44 -9.24 -1.06
N PRO A 191 -9.86 -9.48 0.12
CA PRO A 191 -10.39 -8.93 1.36
C PRO A 191 -10.17 -7.42 1.45
N GLY A 192 -10.86 -6.78 2.39
CA GLY A 192 -10.67 -5.42 2.86
C GLY A 192 -11.09 -4.31 1.91
N SER A 193 -10.91 -3.07 2.35
CA SER A 193 -11.35 -1.83 1.71
C SER A 193 -10.80 -1.61 0.31
N LEU A 194 -9.61 -2.16 0.04
CA LEU A 194 -8.95 -2.16 -1.27
C LEU A 194 -9.15 -3.47 -2.05
N GLY A 195 -10.08 -4.34 -1.62
CA GLY A 195 -10.39 -5.62 -2.25
C GLY A 195 -10.68 -5.47 -3.75
N PHE A 196 -11.53 -4.51 -4.11
CA PHE A 196 -11.87 -4.25 -5.51
C PHE A 196 -10.67 -3.73 -6.32
N ALA A 197 -9.84 -2.87 -5.73
CA ALA A 197 -8.63 -2.37 -6.38
C ALA A 197 -7.63 -3.51 -6.65
N ARG A 198 -7.47 -4.45 -5.71
CA ARG A 198 -6.65 -5.66 -5.90
C ARG A 198 -7.20 -6.58 -6.98
N PHE A 199 -8.52 -6.72 -7.06
CA PHE A 199 -9.17 -7.41 -8.18
C PHE A 199 -8.81 -6.73 -9.52
N LEU A 200 -8.96 -5.41 -9.64
CA LEU A 200 -8.58 -4.69 -10.85
C LEU A 200 -7.10 -4.86 -11.20
N GLN A 201 -6.22 -4.91 -10.19
CA GLN A 201 -4.79 -5.14 -10.38
C GLN A 201 -4.48 -6.52 -11.00
N ASP A 202 -5.24 -7.56 -10.60
CA ASP A 202 -5.15 -8.90 -11.18
C ASP A 202 -5.66 -8.94 -12.63
N PHE A 203 -6.65 -8.11 -12.95
CA PHE A 203 -7.29 -8.01 -14.26
C PHE A 203 -6.82 -6.81 -15.09
N LYS A 204 -5.70 -6.15 -14.73
CA LYS A 204 -5.21 -4.92 -15.39
C LYS A 204 -5.05 -5.04 -16.91
N ASN A 205 -4.79 -6.26 -17.39
CA ASN A 205 -4.63 -6.58 -18.82
C ASN A 205 -5.94 -7.08 -19.46
N GLY A 206 -7.08 -6.88 -18.79
CA GLY A 206 -8.41 -7.32 -19.23
C GLY A 206 -8.75 -8.79 -18.94
N SER A 207 -7.82 -9.60 -18.44
CA SER A 207 -8.11 -10.99 -18.05
C SER A 207 -7.15 -11.52 -16.99
N LYS A 208 -7.61 -12.53 -16.25
CA LYS A 208 -6.82 -13.33 -15.31
C LYS A 208 -7.02 -14.80 -15.65
N THR A 209 -5.91 -15.53 -15.72
CA THR A 209 -5.91 -16.99 -15.84
C THR A 209 -5.66 -17.60 -14.48
N PHE A 210 -6.57 -18.46 -14.05
CA PHE A 210 -6.49 -19.23 -12.81
C PHE A 210 -6.11 -20.68 -13.14
N TYR A 211 -5.35 -21.29 -12.23
CA TYR A 211 -4.84 -22.65 -12.29
C TYR A 211 -5.33 -23.43 -11.06
N PRO A 212 -5.28 -24.78 -11.06
CA PRO A 212 -5.73 -25.58 -9.92
C PRO A 212 -5.08 -25.20 -8.58
N GLN A 213 -3.82 -24.78 -8.59
CA GLN A 213 -3.09 -24.32 -7.40
C GLN A 213 -3.64 -23.01 -6.80
N ASP A 214 -4.39 -22.22 -7.56
CA ASP A 214 -5.06 -21.01 -7.07
C ASP A 214 -6.29 -21.35 -6.21
N PHE A 215 -6.74 -22.62 -6.22
CA PHE A 215 -7.87 -23.13 -5.45
C PHE A 215 -7.50 -24.40 -4.66
N PRO A 216 -6.66 -24.31 -3.62
CA PRO A 216 -6.13 -25.48 -2.92
C PRO A 216 -7.20 -26.48 -2.45
N SER A 217 -8.32 -25.98 -1.91
CA SER A 217 -9.44 -26.82 -1.42
C SER A 217 -10.15 -27.62 -2.52
N ASN A 218 -10.05 -27.19 -3.79
CA ASN A 218 -10.71 -27.83 -4.93
C ASN A 218 -9.72 -28.34 -5.98
N GLN A 219 -8.41 -28.30 -5.69
CA GLN A 219 -7.34 -28.59 -6.63
C GLN A 219 -7.47 -30.00 -7.22
N GLU A 220 -7.76 -31.00 -6.39
CA GLU A 220 -7.93 -32.39 -6.81
C GLU A 220 -9.14 -32.59 -7.71
N TYR A 221 -10.24 -31.88 -7.46
CA TYR A 221 -11.39 -31.89 -8.37
C TYR A 221 -10.98 -31.34 -9.75
N LEU A 222 -10.32 -30.19 -9.79
CA LEU A 222 -9.94 -29.54 -11.05
C LEU A 222 -9.00 -30.44 -11.87
N LYS A 223 -8.03 -31.11 -11.23
CA LYS A 223 -7.17 -32.10 -11.89
C LYS A 223 -7.96 -33.27 -12.45
N LYS A 224 -8.87 -33.87 -11.67
CA LYS A 224 -9.73 -35.00 -12.11
C LYS A 224 -10.64 -34.60 -13.27
N ALA A 225 -11.12 -33.37 -13.27
CA ALA A 225 -11.91 -32.79 -14.35
C ALA A 225 -11.07 -32.37 -15.58
N ASN A 226 -9.75 -32.61 -15.56
CA ASN A 226 -8.79 -32.21 -16.59
C ASN A 226 -8.78 -30.69 -16.87
N ILE A 227 -9.09 -29.89 -15.85
CA ILE A 227 -9.00 -28.43 -15.89
C ILE A 227 -7.56 -28.03 -15.53
N LYS A 228 -6.84 -27.50 -16.52
CA LYS A 228 -5.47 -26.97 -16.37
C LYS A 228 -5.47 -25.47 -16.15
N TRP A 229 -6.41 -24.76 -16.77
CA TRP A 229 -6.57 -23.33 -16.61
C TRP A 229 -8.02 -22.91 -16.86
N ILE A 230 -8.43 -21.84 -16.18
CA ILE A 230 -9.69 -21.14 -16.38
C ILE A 230 -9.34 -19.67 -16.56
N LYS A 231 -9.74 -19.06 -17.67
CA LYS A 231 -9.47 -17.65 -17.94
C LYS A 231 -10.76 -16.87 -17.92
N ILE A 232 -10.75 -15.82 -17.10
CA ILE A 232 -11.87 -14.90 -16.91
C ILE A 232 -11.43 -13.55 -17.45
N GLY A 233 -12.31 -12.88 -18.19
CA GLY A 233 -12.03 -11.58 -18.79
C GLY A 233 -13.08 -10.52 -18.49
N TYR A 234 -12.64 -9.28 -18.44
CA TYR A 234 -13.47 -8.09 -18.36
C TYR A 234 -12.90 -7.00 -19.28
N LYS A 235 -13.76 -6.30 -20.01
CA LYS A 235 -13.40 -5.00 -20.58
C LYS A 235 -13.58 -3.96 -19.48
N LEU A 236 -12.50 -3.29 -19.12
CA LEU A 236 -12.47 -2.32 -18.04
C LEU A 236 -12.37 -0.91 -18.66
N LYS A 237 -13.12 0.05 -18.10
CA LYS A 237 -12.94 1.48 -18.38
C LYS A 237 -12.82 2.25 -17.08
N ASN A 238 -11.94 3.25 -17.07
CA ASN A 238 -11.65 4.12 -15.93
C ASN A 238 -10.98 3.42 -14.73
N GLN A 239 -10.32 2.26 -14.92
CA GLN A 239 -9.62 1.60 -13.80
C GLN A 239 -8.36 2.33 -13.33
N GLU A 240 -7.76 3.19 -14.16
CA GLU A 240 -6.44 3.77 -13.91
C GLU A 240 -6.37 4.56 -12.60
N ASP A 241 -7.40 5.33 -12.26
CA ASP A 241 -7.44 6.09 -11.01
C ASP A 241 -7.46 5.17 -9.77
N ILE A 242 -8.15 4.03 -9.86
CA ILE A 242 -8.23 3.03 -8.77
C ILE A 242 -6.90 2.27 -8.65
N LEU A 243 -6.26 1.94 -9.78
CA LEU A 243 -4.94 1.31 -9.78
C LEU A 243 -3.86 2.28 -9.25
N ASN A 244 -3.94 3.56 -9.59
CA ASN A 244 -3.05 4.59 -9.07
C ASN A 244 -3.21 4.78 -7.57
N LEU A 245 -4.45 4.73 -7.05
CA LEU A 245 -4.72 4.69 -5.61
C LEU A 245 -4.00 3.50 -4.97
N LEU A 246 -4.22 2.28 -5.46
CA LEU A 246 -3.60 1.07 -4.91
C LEU A 246 -2.07 1.12 -4.93
N ASN A 247 -1.48 1.63 -6.01
CA ASN A 247 -0.04 1.75 -6.17
C ASN A 247 0.58 2.83 -5.27
N SER A 248 -0.21 3.85 -4.92
CA SER A 248 0.22 4.95 -4.05
C SER A 248 0.09 4.60 -2.56
N THR A 249 -0.76 3.62 -2.21
CA THR A 249 -0.91 3.15 -0.83
C THR A 249 0.38 2.49 -0.34
N PRO A 250 1.02 3.02 0.72
CA PRO A 250 2.19 2.38 1.32
C PRO A 250 1.84 0.98 1.86
N LYS A 251 2.61 -0.03 1.46
CA LYS A 251 2.39 -1.43 1.87
C LYS A 251 3.04 -1.78 3.21
N THR A 252 4.09 -1.06 3.58
CA THR A 252 4.90 -1.34 4.76
C THR A 252 5.17 -0.04 5.48
N ILE A 253 4.99 -0.07 6.80
CA ILE A 253 5.34 1.03 7.69
C ILE A 253 6.68 0.67 8.34
N PRO A 254 7.73 1.50 8.20
CA PRO A 254 9.04 1.22 8.77
C PRO A 254 8.92 1.10 10.28
N GLN A 255 9.48 0.05 10.87
CA GLN A 255 9.53 -0.08 12.32
C GLN A 255 10.53 0.93 12.91
N THR A 256 11.63 1.18 12.19
CA THR A 256 12.67 2.11 12.59
C THR A 256 12.81 3.21 11.55
N ILE A 257 12.56 4.46 11.96
CA ILE A 257 12.71 5.64 11.09
C ILE A 257 14.05 6.34 11.28
N ILE A 258 14.70 6.10 12.41
CA ILE A 258 15.99 6.70 12.77
C ILE A 258 16.70 5.77 13.76
N GLU A 259 18.01 5.59 13.60
CA GLU A 259 18.78 4.71 14.49
C GLU A 259 18.94 5.34 15.88
N CYS A 260 18.58 4.59 16.93
CA CYS A 260 18.87 4.94 18.33
C CYS A 260 20.14 4.23 18.80
N PRO A 261 21.27 4.92 18.95
CA PRO A 261 22.55 4.29 19.29
C PRO A 261 22.70 3.96 20.78
N PHE A 262 21.63 4.10 21.57
CA PHE A 262 21.61 3.84 23.02
C PHE A 262 20.58 2.75 23.39
N GLU A 263 20.04 2.02 22.41
CA GLU A 263 19.28 0.80 22.69
C GLU A 263 20.26 -0.27 23.21
N GLU A 264 20.01 -0.75 24.44
CA GLU A 264 20.66 -1.93 25.04
C GLU A 264 19.93 -3.22 24.63
#